data_AF-A0A0F9I5Y3-F1
#
_entry.id   AF-A0A0F9I5Y3-F1
#
_cell.length_a   1.000
_cell.length_b   1.000
_cell.length_c   1.000
_cell.angle_alpha   90.00
_cell.angle_beta   90.00
_cell.angle_gamma   90.00
#
_symmetry.space_group_name_H-M   'P 1'
#
loop_
_entity.id
_entity.type
_entity.pdbx_description
1 polymer ?
#
loop_
_entity_poly.entity_id
_entity_poly.type
_entity_poly.pdbx_seq_one_letter_code
_entity_poly.pdbx_strand_id
1 'polypeptide(L)' 'MRGVAAGHSRRTMAARFEVAPSTAVRVQKRYRATGSVAPARQGRPEGSGKLGPHQRSLIAKVRAKPDITMPDLAAWLEVQ' A
#
# COMPACT_ATOMS: atom_id res chain seq x y z
N MET A 1 -6.63 19.54 -0.20
CA MET A 1 -5.59 20.60 -0.07
C MET A 1 -6.26 21.86 0.44
N ARG A 2 -5.70 22.48 1.50
CA ARG A 2 -6.31 23.64 2.17
C ARG A 2 -6.52 24.84 1.25
N GLY A 3 -5.60 25.09 0.30
CA GLY A 3 -5.76 26.18 -0.67
C GLY A 3 -7.01 26.08 -1.56
N VAL A 4 -7.43 24.87 -1.95
CA VAL A 4 -8.68 24.71 -2.72
C VAL A 4 -9.91 24.91 -1.84
N ALA A 5 -9.83 24.56 -0.55
CA ALA A 5 -10.90 24.86 0.40
C ALA A 5 -11.01 26.37 0.69
N ALA A 6 -9.90 27.09 0.60
CA ALA A 6 -9.83 28.55 0.70
C ALA A 6 -10.22 29.29 -0.60
N GLY A 7 -10.83 28.61 -1.57
CA GLY A 7 -11.36 29.24 -2.81
C GLY A 7 -10.40 29.26 -4.00
N HIS A 8 -9.16 28.79 -3.88
CA HIS A 8 -8.26 28.73 -5.03
C HIS A 8 -8.63 27.61 -6.02
N SER A 9 -8.43 27.87 -7.31
CA SER A 9 -8.58 26.85 -8.33
C SER A 9 -7.49 25.77 -8.21
N ARG A 10 -7.79 24.56 -8.70
CA ARG A 10 -6.80 23.47 -8.74
C ARG A 10 -5.59 23.80 -9.62
N ARG A 11 -5.77 24.60 -10.68
CA ARG A 11 -4.68 25.07 -11.55
C ARG A 11 -3.77 26.06 -10.83
N THR A 12 -4.37 27.00 -10.09
CA THR A 12 -3.62 27.95 -9.24
C THR A 12 -2.76 27.20 -8.23
N MET A 13 -3.32 26.17 -7.59
CA MET A 13 -2.56 25.34 -6.67
C MET A 13 -1.45 24.54 -7.38
N ALA A 14 -1.71 24.03 -8.59
CA ALA A 14 -0.71 23.31 -9.37
C ALA A 14 0.50 24.19 -9.70
N ALA A 15 0.25 25.43 -10.16
CA ALA A 15 1.30 26.41 -10.41
C ALA A 15 2.06 26.77 -9.13
N ARG A 16 1.35 27.02 -8.02
CA ARG A 16 1.95 27.36 -6.72
C ARG A 16 2.89 26.28 -6.18
N PHE A 17 2.59 25.01 -6.44
CA PHE A 17 3.39 23.87 -5.98
C PHE A 17 4.28 23.28 -7.06
N GLU A 18 4.36 23.91 -8.23
CA GLU A 18 5.18 23.47 -9.38
C GLU A 18 4.92 21.99 -9.76
N VAL A 19 3.65 21.57 -9.67
CA VAL A 19 3.21 20.23 -10.07
C VAL A 19 2.33 20.28 -11.30
N ALA A 20 2.25 19.14 -12.01
CA ALA A 20 1.28 18.99 -13.08
C ALA A 20 -0.16 19.24 -12.56
N PRO A 21 -1.05 19.90 -13.35
CA PRO A 21 -2.44 20.12 -12.96
C PRO A 21 -3.19 18.84 -12.57
N SER A 22 -2.88 17.72 -13.22
CA SER A 22 -3.45 16.39 -12.91
C SER A 22 -3.09 15.92 -11.49
N THR A 23 -1.89 16.23 -11.00
CA THR A 23 -1.46 15.94 -9.64
C THR A 23 -2.30 16.72 -8.62
N ALA A 24 -2.49 18.03 -8.82
CA ALA A 24 -3.33 18.85 -7.94
C ALA A 24 -4.79 18.35 -7.90
N VAL A 25 -5.32 17.91 -9.05
CA VAL A 25 -6.65 17.29 -9.14
C VAL A 25 -6.71 15.98 -8.34
N ARG A 26 -5.74 15.07 -8.52
CA ARG A 26 -5.68 13.78 -7.81
C ARG A 26 -5.56 13.95 -6.30
N VAL A 27 -4.68 14.85 -5.86
CA VAL A 27 -4.47 15.17 -4.44
C VAL A 27 -5.74 15.75 -3.83
N GLN A 28 -6.43 16.67 -4.52
CA GLN A 28 -7.68 17.23 -4.03
C GLN A 28 -8.82 16.18 -3.98
N LYS A 29 -8.93 15.32 -5.00
CA LYS A 29 -9.92 14.23 -5.04
C LYS A 29 -9.71 13.30 -3.85
N ARG A 30 -8.47 12.91 -3.58
CA ARG A 30 -8.13 12.07 -2.43
C ARG A 30 -8.48 12.74 -1.10
N TYR A 31 -8.07 14.00 -0.93
CA TYR A 31 -8.32 14.73 0.30
C TYR A 31 -9.82 14.81 0.61
N ARG A 32 -10.67 14.98 -0.42
CA ARG A 32 -12.13 14.92 -0.25
C ARG A 32 -12.63 13.54 0.18
N ALA A 33 -12.04 12.47 -0.35
CA ALA A 33 -12.46 11.10 -0.06
C ALA A 33 -11.96 10.57 1.29
N THR A 34 -10.80 11.02 1.76
CA THR A 34 -10.09 10.41 2.90
C THR A 34 -9.66 11.37 4.00
N GLY A 35 -9.82 12.69 3.80
CA GLY A 35 -9.27 13.72 4.68
C GLY A 35 -7.73 13.85 4.64
N SER A 36 -7.03 12.99 3.89
CA SER A 36 -5.56 12.93 3.87
C SER A 36 -4.97 13.23 2.49
N VAL A 37 -3.81 13.86 2.49
CA VAL A 37 -2.95 14.06 1.29
C VAL A 37 -1.86 12.99 1.18
N ALA A 38 -1.67 12.17 2.22
CA ALA A 38 -0.69 11.08 2.22
C ALA A 38 -0.94 10.16 1.01
N PRO A 39 0.09 9.55 0.40
CA PRO A 39 -0.08 8.59 -0.69
C PRO A 39 -0.82 7.32 -0.24
N ALA A 40 -1.29 6.52 -1.19
CA ALA A 40 -2.00 5.29 -0.88
C ALA A 40 -0.94 4.27 -0.54
N ARG A 41 -1.28 3.24 0.24
CA ARG A 41 -0.36 2.12 0.41
C ARG A 41 0.08 1.66 -0.98
N GLN A 42 1.38 1.75 -1.23
CA GLN A 42 1.98 1.27 -2.47
C GLN A 42 2.35 -0.20 -2.29
N GLY A 43 2.35 -0.94 -3.40
CA GLY A 43 2.66 -2.37 -3.39
C GLY A 43 1.51 -3.28 -2.95
N ARG A 44 1.83 -4.56 -2.83
CA ARG A 44 0.88 -5.64 -2.58
C ARG A 44 0.30 -5.53 -1.15
N PRO A 45 -1.03 -5.70 -0.96
CA PRO A 45 -1.64 -5.79 0.36
C PRO A 45 -1.05 -6.92 1.20
N GLU A 46 -1.03 -6.75 2.52
CA GLU A 46 -0.52 -7.76 3.44
C GLU A 46 -1.45 -8.96 3.44
N GLY A 47 -0.90 -10.16 3.60
CA GLY A 47 -1.69 -11.38 3.56
C GLY A 47 -2.32 -11.69 2.20
N SER A 48 -1.90 -11.01 1.12
CA SER A 48 -2.39 -11.30 -0.23
C SER A 48 -1.40 -12.14 -1.05
N GLY A 49 -1.93 -12.90 -2.02
CA GLY A 49 -1.15 -13.77 -2.89
C GLY A 49 -1.13 -15.22 -2.46
N LYS A 50 -0.35 -16.02 -3.21
CA LYS A 50 -0.33 -17.48 -3.10
C LYS A 50 -0.08 -17.95 -1.66
N LEU A 51 0.78 -17.25 -0.93
CA LEU A 51 1.14 -17.59 0.45
C LEU A 51 0.33 -16.83 1.51
N GLY A 52 -0.56 -15.92 1.11
CA GLY A 52 -1.38 -15.11 2.02
C GLY A 52 -2.18 -15.96 3.02
N PRO A 53 -2.93 -16.97 2.55
CA PRO A 53 -3.66 -17.88 3.44
C PRO A 53 -2.77 -18.66 4.41
N HIS A 54 -1.52 -18.91 4.03
CA HIS A 54 -0.58 -19.76 4.77
C HIS A 54 0.43 -18.96 5.63
N GLN A 55 0.36 -17.63 5.64
CA GLN A 55 1.36 -16.76 6.26
C GLN A 55 1.62 -17.12 7.73
N ARG A 56 0.55 -17.31 8.51
CA ARG A 56 0.66 -17.65 9.93
C ARG A 56 1.30 -19.03 10.14
N SER A 57 0.88 -20.03 9.37
CA SER A 57 1.42 -21.39 9.46
C SER A 57 2.90 -21.44 9.05
N LEU A 58 3.28 -20.75 7.97
CA LEU A 58 4.66 -20.64 7.51
C LEU A 58 5.57 -19.99 8.57
N ILE A 59 5.14 -18.87 9.14
CA ILE A 59 5.89 -18.19 10.20
C ILE A 59 6.05 -19.11 11.42
N ALA A 60 4.99 -19.81 11.83
CA ALA A 60 5.05 -20.75 12.95
C ALA A 60 6.01 -21.92 12.66
N LYS A 61 5.98 -22.49 11.45
CA LYS A 61 6.85 -23.59 11.03
C LYS A 61 8.33 -23.21 11.06
N VAL A 62 8.68 -22.06 10.50
CA VAL A 62 10.06 -21.55 10.49
C VAL A 62 10.52 -21.20 11.91
N ARG A 63 9.64 -20.64 12.76
CA ARG A 63 10.00 -20.39 14.16
C ARG A 63 10.27 -21.68 14.95
N ALA A 64 9.52 -22.75 14.67
CA ALA A 64 9.69 -24.04 15.32
C ALA A 64 10.96 -24.79 14.84
N LYS A 65 11.33 -24.62 13.56
CA LYS A 65 12.55 -25.18 12.98
C LYS A 65 13.26 -24.09 12.13
N PRO A 66 14.10 -23.24 12.75
CA PRO A 66 14.74 -22.11 12.06
C PRO A 66 15.69 -22.50 10.93
N ASP A 67 16.23 -23.72 10.96
CA ASP A 67 17.13 -24.31 9.97
C ASP A 67 16.38 -25.10 8.88
N ILE A 68 15.05 -25.01 8.80
CA ILE A 68 14.28 -25.65 7.72
C ILE A 68 14.69 -25.06 6.36
N THR A 69 14.99 -25.95 5.40
CA THR A 69 15.34 -25.52 4.05
C THR A 69 14.10 -25.07 3.28
N MET A 70 14.27 -24.23 2.27
CA MET A 70 13.15 -23.79 1.42
C MET A 70 12.44 -24.96 0.72
N PRO A 71 13.13 -25.98 0.17
CA PRO A 71 12.47 -27.17 -0.37
C PRO A 71 11.65 -27.94 0.67
N ASP A 72 12.18 -28.16 1.88
CA ASP A 72 11.45 -28.87 2.93
C ASP A 72 10.22 -28.08 3.40
N LEU A 73 10.34 -26.74 3.45
CA LEU A 73 9.23 -25.87 3.80
C LEU A 73 8.14 -25.88 2.72
N ALA A 74 8.53 -25.94 1.44
CA ALA A 74 7.59 -26.07 0.33
C ALA A 74 6.88 -27.43 0.36
N ALA A 75 7.62 -28.53 0.53
CA ALA A 75 7.03 -29.87 0.65
C ALA A 75 6.09 -29.96 1.86
N TRP A 76 6.46 -29.37 2.99
CA TRP A 76 5.57 -29.29 4.16
C TRP A 76 4.30 -28.49 3.87
N LEU A 77 4.41 -27.40 3.10
CA LEU A 77 3.26 -26.57 2.72
C LEU A 77 2.31 -27.28 1.76
N GLU A 78 2.83 -28.09 0.84
CA GLU A 78 2.01 -28.86 -0.13
C GLU A 78 1.14 -29.93 0.53
N VAL A 79 1.52 -30.39 1.73
CA VAL A 79 0.80 -31.42 2.50
C VAL A 79 -0.19 -30.80 3.51
N GLN A 80 -0.22 -29.47 3.65
CA GLN A 80 -1.13 -28.76 4.57
C GLN A 80 -2.57 -28.64 4.06
#